data_AF-A0A257UCB3-F1
#
_entry.id   AF-A0A257UCB3-F1
#
_cell.length_a   1.000
_cell.length_b   1.000
_cell.length_c   1.000
_cell.angle_alpha   90.00
_cell.angle_beta   90.00
_cell.angle_gamma   90.00
#
_symmetry.space_group_name_H-M   'P 1'
#
loop_
_entity.id
_entity.type
_entity.pdbx_description
1 polymer ?
#
loop_
_entity_poly.entity_id
_entity_poly.type
_entity_poly.pdbx_seq_one_letter_code
_entity_poly.pdbx_strand_id
1 'polypeptide(L)'
;MVFERGIVKLVFVAPSGAEAQLVKGLLEAKGIQAEVRNEELFSVLSGLLAVQQSVWVVEDHEFERAAAFVEGYQHDAGPASAEGEGWRCPQCGEQVEAQFTDCWQCGSARTEP
;
A
#
# COMPACT_ATOMS: atom_id res chain seq x y z
N MET A 1 27.96 -18.89 6.87
CA MET A 1 27.16 -18.31 5.77
C MET A 1 27.50 -16.83 5.73
N VAL A 2 28.30 -16.44 4.74
CA VAL A 2 28.73 -15.06 4.55
C VAL A 2 27.61 -14.42 3.74
N PHE A 3 26.82 -13.54 4.36
CA PHE A 3 25.95 -12.66 3.60
C PHE A 3 26.88 -11.68 2.89
N GLU A 4 27.16 -11.91 1.61
CA GLU A 4 27.73 -10.87 0.75
C GLU A 4 26.85 -9.64 0.93
N ARG A 5 27.43 -8.54 1.44
CA ARG A 5 26.71 -7.28 1.68
C ARG A 5 26.39 -6.66 0.33
N GLY A 6 25.34 -7.16 -0.31
CA GLY A 6 24.66 -6.46 -1.40
C GLY A 6 24.26 -5.06 -0.94
N ILE A 7 24.36 -4.09 -1.85
CA ILE A 7 23.90 -2.73 -1.59
C ILE A 7 22.37 -2.77 -1.60
N VAL A 8 21.78 -2.74 -0.40
CA VAL A 8 20.32 -2.72 -0.26
C VAL A 8 19.79 -1.31 -0.59
N LYS A 9 18.80 -1.19 -1.49
CA LYS A 9 18.29 0.11 -1.98
C LYS A 9 16.81 0.31 -1.70
N LEU A 10 16.47 1.50 -1.21
CA LEU A 10 15.10 1.91 -0.91
C LEU A 10 14.28 2.00 -2.18
N VAL A 11 13.16 1.28 -2.24
CA VAL A 11 12.25 1.34 -3.39
C VAL A 11 10.88 1.93 -3.02
N PHE A 12 10.48 1.84 -1.74
CA PHE A 12 9.16 2.30 -1.31
C PHE A 12 9.16 2.76 0.14
N VAL A 13 8.51 3.89 0.44
CA VAL A 13 8.18 4.33 1.80
C VAL A 13 6.69 4.11 2.00
N ALA A 14 6.34 3.23 2.94
CA ALA A 14 4.97 2.79 3.11
C ALA A 14 4.19 3.73 4.05
N PRO A 15 2.94 4.08 3.71
CA PRO A 15 2.08 4.85 4.61
C PRO A 15 1.51 3.98 5.74
N SER A 16 1.57 2.65 5.61
CA SER A 16 1.20 1.70 6.67
C SER A 16 2.05 0.44 6.64
N GLY A 17 2.11 -0.29 7.76
CA GLY A 17 2.82 -1.57 7.83
C GLY A 17 2.19 -2.69 6.99
N ALA A 18 0.87 -2.67 6.85
CA ALA A 18 0.17 -3.58 5.95
C ALA A 18 0.64 -3.37 4.50
N GLU A 19 0.79 -2.11 4.09
CA GLU A 19 1.24 -1.79 2.74
C GLU A 19 2.73 -2.11 2.52
N ALA A 20 3.57 -1.91 3.54
CA ALA A 20 4.97 -2.34 3.48
C ALA A 20 5.09 -3.85 3.21
N GLN A 21 4.31 -4.66 3.93
CA GLN A 21 4.28 -6.11 3.76
C GLN A 21 3.64 -6.54 2.43
N LEU A 22 2.60 -5.84 1.97
CA LEU A 22 2.00 -6.07 0.67
C LEU A 22 3.00 -5.85 -0.47
N VAL A 23 3.67 -4.69 -0.49
CA VAL A 23 4.66 -4.35 -1.53
C VAL A 23 5.85 -5.32 -1.50
N LYS A 24 6.32 -5.72 -0.30
CA LYS A 24 7.33 -6.79 -0.17
C LYS A 24 6.86 -8.08 -0.84
N GLY A 25 5.66 -8.57 -0.49
CA GLY A 25 5.11 -9.80 -1.06
C GLY A 25 4.92 -9.75 -2.58
N LEU A 26 4.52 -8.60 -3.13
CA LEU A 26 4.38 -8.39 -4.57
C LEU A 26 5.73 -8.43 -5.31
N LEU A 27 6.78 -7.85 -4.72
CA LEU A 27 8.15 -7.93 -5.26
C LEU A 27 8.67 -9.38 -5.21
N GLU A 28 8.48 -10.07 -4.08
CA GLU A 28 8.90 -11.46 -3.90
C GLU A 28 8.17 -12.41 -4.87
N ALA A 29 6.88 -12.19 -5.15
CA ALA A 29 6.12 -12.94 -6.15
C ALA A 29 6.67 -12.76 -7.59
N LYS A 30 7.42 -11.67 -7.83
CA LYS A 30 8.15 -11.40 -9.09
C LYS A 30 9.62 -11.85 -9.03
N GLY A 31 10.00 -12.59 -8.00
CA GLY A 31 11.36 -13.08 -7.79
C GLY A 31 12.36 -12.01 -7.36
N ILE A 32 11.90 -10.83 -6.93
CA ILE A 32 12.77 -9.75 -6.43
C ILE A 32 12.88 -9.90 -4.92
N GLN A 33 14.08 -10.08 -4.40
CA GLN A 33 14.29 -10.16 -2.96
C GLN A 33 14.18 -8.77 -2.31
N ALA A 34 13.29 -8.65 -1.31
CA ALA A 34 13.04 -7.39 -0.62
C ALA A 34 12.95 -7.58 0.90
N GLU A 35 13.29 -6.52 1.63
CA GLU A 35 13.20 -6.46 3.10
C GLU A 35 12.41 -5.22 3.55
N VAL A 36 11.68 -5.35 4.66
CA VAL A 36 11.01 -4.22 5.32
C VAL A 36 11.90 -3.73 6.46
N ARG A 37 12.16 -2.42 6.50
CA ARG A 37 12.89 -1.75 7.58
C ARG A 37 11.95 -0.89 8.42
N ASN A 38 12.34 -0.69 9.68
CA ASN A 38 11.61 0.06 10.72
C ASN A 38 10.29 -0.58 11.19
N GLU A 39 10.09 -1.88 11.02
CA GLU A 39 8.87 -2.58 11.45
C GLU A 39 8.63 -2.49 12.97
N GLU A 40 9.66 -2.83 13.75
CA GLU A 40 9.61 -2.77 15.22
C GLU A 40 9.51 -1.32 15.73
N LEU A 41 10.24 -0.39 15.10
CA LEU A 41 10.19 1.03 15.47
C LEU A 41 8.84 1.67 15.17
N PHE A 42 8.22 1.31 14.04
CA PHE A 42 6.90 1.80 13.68
C PHE A 42 5.85 1.37 14.71
N SER A 43 5.87 0.11 15.13
CA SER A 43 4.90 -0.42 16.09
C SER A 43 5.00 0.23 17.48
N VAL A 44 6.18 0.67 17.89
CA VAL A 44 6.42 1.23 19.24
C VAL A 44 6.36 2.75 19.27
N LEU A 45 6.85 3.44 18.23
CA LEU A 45 7.10 4.88 18.26
C LEU A 45 6.24 5.71 17.29
N SER A 46 5.47 5.11 16.39
CA SER A 46 4.72 5.86 15.36
C SER A 46 3.72 6.89 15.91
N GLY A 47 3.16 6.66 17.09
CA GLY A 47 2.27 7.64 17.76
C GLY A 47 3.00 8.82 18.41
N LEU A 48 4.33 8.71 18.57
CA LEU A 48 5.18 9.73 19.20
C LEU A 48 6.09 10.44 18.19
N LEU A 49 6.51 9.74 17.13
CA LEU A 49 7.47 10.19 16.14
C LEU A 49 7.00 9.81 14.74
N ALA A 50 7.37 10.62 13.74
CA ALA A 50 7.13 10.33 12.33
C ALA A 50 8.07 9.23 11.82
N VAL A 51 7.89 8.00 12.31
CA VAL A 51 8.58 6.80 11.80
C VAL A 51 7.73 6.20 10.70
N GLN A 52 8.34 5.89 9.55
CA GLN A 52 7.69 5.16 8.47
C GLN A 52 8.44 3.85 8.18
N GLN A 53 7.68 2.81 7.84
CA GLN A 53 8.24 1.58 7.30
C GLN A 53 8.66 1.80 5.85
N SER A 54 9.67 1.05 5.43
CA SER A 54 10.21 1.18 4.08
C SER A 54 10.59 -0.19 3.53
N VAL A 55 10.41 -0.37 2.23
CA VAL A 55 10.77 -1.59 1.51
C VAL A 55 12.05 -1.35 0.73
N TRP A 56 12.98 -2.28 0.85
CA TRP A 56 14.30 -2.19 0.24
C TRP A 56 14.60 -3.46 -0.55
N VAL A 57 15.22 -3.30 -1.73
CA VAL A 57 15.66 -4.42 -2.58
C VAL A 57 17.07 -4.82 -2.19
N VAL A 58 17.30 -6.12 -2.00
CA VAL A 58 18.59 -6.68 -1.54
C VAL A 58 19.66 -6.63 -2.63
N GLU A 59 19.25 -6.90 -3.88
CA GLU A 59 20.14 -6.99 -5.04
C GLU A 59 20.11 -5.71 -5.89
N ASP A 60 21.24 -5.01 -6.02
CA ASP A 60 21.32 -3.72 -6.74
C ASP A 60 20.85 -3.82 -8.20
N HIS A 61 21.14 -4.94 -8.87
CA HIS A 61 20.75 -5.15 -10.27
C HIS A 61 19.23 -5.29 -10.47
N GLU A 62 18.47 -5.57 -9.40
CA GLU A 62 17.01 -5.67 -9.45
C GLU A 62 16.32 -4.33 -9.13
N PHE A 63 17.07 -3.33 -8.68
CA PHE A 63 16.53 -2.05 -8.23
C PHE A 63 15.62 -1.37 -9.27
N GLU A 64 16.08 -1.24 -10.52
CA GLU A 64 15.33 -0.58 -11.59
C GLU A 64 14.00 -1.31 -11.89
N ARG A 65 14.04 -2.65 -11.90
CA ARG A 65 12.84 -3.48 -12.12
C ARG A 65 11.84 -3.31 -10.97
N ALA A 66 12.33 -3.24 -9.74
CA ALA A 66 11.50 -3.03 -8.56
C ALA A 66 10.91 -1.62 -8.52
N ALA A 67 11.70 -0.59 -8.83
CA ALA A 67 11.27 0.80 -8.84
C ALA A 67 10.15 1.03 -9.86
N ALA A 68 10.31 0.53 -11.09
CA ALA A 68 9.28 0.61 -12.11
C ALA A 68 7.98 -0.11 -11.71
N PHE A 69 8.09 -1.25 -11.01
CA PHE A 69 6.92 -1.94 -10.50
C PHE A 69 6.21 -1.14 -9.40
N VAL A 70 6.96 -0.60 -8.44
CA VAL A 70 6.40 0.19 -7.33
C VAL A 70 5.73 1.46 -7.86
N GLU A 71 6.32 2.12 -8.85
CA GLU A 71 5.72 3.29 -9.50
C GLU A 71 4.36 2.94 -10.12
N GLY A 72 4.26 1.82 -10.85
CA GLY A 72 2.99 1.33 -11.39
C GLY A 72 1.98 0.99 -10.31
N TYR A 73 2.41 0.30 -9.25
CA TYR A 73 1.57 0.00 -8.08
C TYR A 73 1.01 1.29 -7.44
N GLN A 74 1.84 2.32 -7.25
CA GLN A 74 1.41 3.59 -6.67
C GLN A 74 0.44 4.35 -7.58
N HIS A 75 0.60 4.23 -8.90
CA HIS A 75 -0.32 4.80 -9.86
C HIS A 75 -1.70 4.10 -9.81
N ASP A 76 -1.70 2.77 -9.81
CA ASP A 76 -2.92 1.94 -9.80
C ASP A 76 -3.66 1.99 -8.45
N ALA A 77 -2.91 2.10 -7.35
CA ALA A 77 -3.47 2.25 -6.01
C ALA A 77 -4.24 3.57 -5.83
N GLY A 78 -3.98 4.56 -6.70
CA GLY A 78 -4.58 5.90 -6.64
C GLY A 78 -4.29 6.61 -5.30
N PRO A 79 -4.66 7.89 -5.17
CA PRO A 79 -4.73 8.48 -3.83
C PRO A 79 -5.75 7.68 -3.01
N ALA A 80 -5.34 7.18 -1.84
CA ALA A 80 -6.22 6.47 -0.89
C ALA A 80 -7.39 7.33 -0.38
N SER A 81 -7.45 8.60 -0.77
CA SER A 81 -8.65 9.42 -0.64
C SER A 81 -9.63 9.04 -1.74
N ALA A 82 -10.75 8.46 -1.32
CA ALA A 82 -11.99 8.40 -2.05
C ALA A 82 -12.46 9.83 -2.42
N GLU A 83 -11.79 10.49 -3.37
CA GLU A 83 -12.17 11.81 -3.90
C GLU A 83 -13.31 11.70 -4.91
N GLY A 84 -14.17 10.70 -4.75
CA GLY A 84 -15.47 10.65 -5.41
C GLY A 84 -16.51 11.28 -4.51
N GLU A 85 -17.47 11.99 -5.09
CA GLU A 85 -18.62 12.45 -4.33
C GLU A 85 -19.40 11.24 -3.82
N GLY A 86 -19.58 11.17 -2.50
CA GLY A 86 -20.38 10.12 -1.86
C GLY A 86 -21.80 10.10 -2.44
N TRP A 87 -22.45 8.94 -2.42
CA TRP A 87 -23.77 8.75 -3.00
C TRP A 87 -24.82 8.50 -1.91
N ARG A 88 -26.05 8.95 -2.15
CA ARG A 88 -27.17 8.67 -1.26
C ARG A 88 -27.87 7.39 -1.72
N CYS A 89 -28.05 6.43 -0.81
CA CYS A 89 -28.74 5.18 -1.11
C CYS A 89 -30.19 5.45 -1.51
N PRO A 90 -30.65 4.98 -2.70
CA PRO A 90 -32.03 5.20 -3.13
C PRO A 90 -33.06 4.36 -2.36
N GLN A 91 -32.62 3.31 -1.66
CA GLN A 91 -33.50 2.42 -0.91
C GLN A 91 -33.76 2.93 0.51
N CYS A 92 -32.70 3.23 1.27
CA CYS A 92 -32.81 3.60 2.69
C CYS A 92 -32.42 5.06 3.00
N GLY A 93 -31.87 5.81 2.03
CA GLY A 93 -31.48 7.21 2.21
C GLY A 93 -30.12 7.46 2.88
N GLU A 94 -29.38 6.41 3.21
CA GLU A 94 -28.06 6.49 3.84
C GLU A 94 -27.03 7.22 2.96
N GLN A 95 -26.10 7.97 3.55
CA GLN A 95 -25.00 8.59 2.82
C GLN A 95 -23.82 7.62 2.78
N VAL A 96 -23.45 7.16 1.59
CA VAL A 96 -22.41 6.15 1.37
C VAL A 96 -21.19 6.82 0.73
N GLU A 97 -20.00 6.48 1.22
CA GLU A 97 -18.74 6.98 0.66
C GLU A 97 -18.49 6.42 -0.74
N ALA A 98 -17.81 7.18 -1.61
CA ALA A 98 -17.68 6.84 -3.02
C ALA A 98 -16.93 5.52 -3.30
N GLN A 99 -16.10 5.07 -2.36
CA GLN A 99 -15.36 3.81 -2.45
C GLN A 99 -16.26 2.56 -2.39
N PHE A 100 -17.50 2.69 -1.90
CA PHE A 100 -18.39 1.55 -1.74
C PHE A 100 -19.38 1.46 -2.90
N THR A 101 -19.49 0.24 -3.44
CA THR A 101 -20.46 -0.13 -4.48
C THR A 101 -21.83 -0.50 -3.91
N ASP A 102 -21.93 -0.74 -2.60
CA ASP A 102 -23.12 -1.22 -1.92
C ASP A 102 -23.38 -0.41 -0.65
N CYS A 103 -24.66 -0.21 -0.33
CA CYS A 103 -25.05 0.47 0.90
C CYS A 103 -24.79 -0.43 2.10
N TRP A 104 -23.93 0.01 3.03
CA TRP A 104 -23.62 -0.73 4.25
C TRP A 104 -24.83 -0.92 5.19
N GLN A 105 -25.85 -0.06 5.08
CA GLN A 105 -27.05 -0.12 5.91
C GLN A 105 -28.12 -1.10 5.36
N CYS A 106 -28.26 -1.24 4.05
CA CYS A 106 -29.34 -2.05 3.45
C CYS A 106 -28.90 -3.05 2.36
N GLY A 107 -27.63 -3.06 1.98
CA GLY A 107 -27.06 -3.94 0.96
C GLY A 107 -27.47 -3.61 -0.49
N SER A 108 -28.17 -2.51 -0.73
CA SER A 108 -28.53 -2.10 -2.10
C SER A 108 -27.32 -1.56 -2.84
N ALA A 109 -27.11 -2.02 -4.08
CA ALA A 109 -26.04 -1.56 -4.96
C ALA A 109 -26.22 -0.08 -5.36
N ARG A 110 -25.10 0.58 -5.67
CA ARG A 110 -25.06 1.92 -6.26
C ARG A 110 -25.63 1.85 -7.67
N THR A 111 -26.82 2.42 -7.85
CA THR A 111 -27.33 2.77 -9.18
C THR A 111 -26.71 4.10 -9.59
N GLU A 112 -25.76 4.07 -10.53
CA GLU A 112 -25.41 5.25 -11.31
C GLU A 112 -26.60 5.63 -12.21
N PRO A 113 -26.87 6.93 -12.44
CA PRO A 113 -27.89 7.37 -13.40
C PRO A 113 -27.51 7.05 -14.85
#